data_AF-A0AAF0FQJ5-F1
#
_entry.id   AF-A0AAF0FQJ5-F1
#
_cell.length_a   1.000
_cell.length_b   1.000
_cell.length_c   1.000
_cell.angle_alpha   90.00
_cell.angle_beta   90.00
_cell.angle_gamma   90.00
#
_symmetry.space_group_name_H-M   'P 1'
#
loop_
_entity.id
_entity.type
_entity.pdbx_description
1 polymer ?
#
loop_
_entity_poly.entity_id
_entity_poly.type
_entity_poly.pdbx_seq_one_letter_code
_entity_poly.pdbx_strand_id
1 'polypeptide(L)'
;MSFLSAISDVFSRGNKLEEKKEKDKKSAYLYSLLLETVDLKDYENQSILSKYSVEVHNITIACTVLSQARSVNQLIDITGSEIERYPLKALTVFLNELSEKAEAFDEVYKNKLLKKYREQLFDTHHKIMILKEKRKYSDYLSSPGKKSDDYWLMVLEACKKKACYEDPYSLYLHYLLAGFRMFALKEPGHVIGMPFPDGEVEKRGAGVFYCPAKDKGEKYQYSICSFCPAKIAESLLKKNQEKDSD
;
A
#
# COMPACT_ATOMS: atom_id res chain seq x y z
N MET A 1 49.82 18.15 11.37
CA MET A 1 48.72 17.63 10.53
C MET A 1 48.46 18.67 9.46
N SER A 2 48.65 18.30 8.19
CA SER A 2 48.66 19.27 7.07
C SER A 2 47.25 19.75 6.75
N PHE A 3 47.11 21.04 6.44
CA PHE A 3 45.87 21.72 6.06
C PHE A 3 45.11 21.00 4.92
N LEU A 4 45.82 20.20 4.12
CA LEU A 4 45.26 19.41 3.02
C LEU A 4 44.48 18.17 3.51
N SER A 5 44.81 17.57 4.66
CA SER A 5 44.05 16.42 5.18
C SER A 5 42.68 16.85 5.72
N ALA A 6 42.59 18.05 6.30
CA ALA A 6 41.34 18.60 6.83
C ALA A 6 40.34 18.94 5.71
N ILE A 7 40.81 19.42 4.55
CA ILE A 7 39.96 19.74 3.40
C ILE A 7 39.40 18.46 2.76
N SER A 8 40.25 17.41 2.61
CA SER A 8 39.83 16.10 2.09
C SER A 8 38.74 15.44 2.95
N ASP A 9 38.84 15.56 4.27
CA ASP A 9 37.85 15.02 5.21
C ASP A 9 36.52 15.79 5.16
N VAL A 10 36.55 17.12 5.00
CA VAL A 10 35.33 17.93 4.87
C VAL A 10 34.62 17.63 3.55
N PHE A 11 35.35 17.49 2.44
CA PHE A 11 34.78 17.13 1.13
C PHE A 11 34.19 15.72 1.14
N SER A 12 34.89 14.76 1.75
CA SER A 12 34.43 13.37 1.89
C SER A 12 33.19 13.26 2.81
N ARG A 13 33.09 14.10 3.84
CA ARG A 13 31.89 14.18 4.70
C ARG A 13 30.73 14.88 4.00
N GLY A 14 31.00 15.91 3.19
CA GLY A 14 30.02 16.60 2.34
C GLY A 14 29.35 15.67 1.34
N ASN A 15 30.16 14.92 0.57
CA ASN A 15 29.64 13.91 -0.37
C ASN A 15 28.83 12.82 0.34
N LYS A 16 29.30 12.30 1.49
CA LYS A 16 28.54 11.29 2.25
C LYS A 16 27.23 11.83 2.82
N LEU A 17 27.15 13.11 3.18
CA LEU A 17 25.93 13.75 3.66
C LEU A 17 24.92 13.99 2.53
N GLU A 18 25.39 14.34 1.33
CA GLU A 18 24.54 14.47 0.15
C GLU A 18 24.02 13.11 -0.35
N GLU A 19 24.90 12.11 -0.46
CA GLU A 19 24.51 10.73 -0.78
C GLU A 19 23.49 10.16 0.22
N LYS A 20 23.68 10.44 1.52
CA LYS A 20 22.73 10.04 2.56
C LYS A 20 21.38 10.76 2.41
N LYS A 21 21.38 12.07 2.17
CA LYS A 21 20.14 12.84 1.93
C LYS A 21 19.39 12.37 0.69
N GLU A 22 20.11 12.03 -0.38
CA GLU A 22 19.52 11.52 -1.62
C GLU A 22 18.97 10.11 -1.42
N LYS A 23 19.68 9.25 -0.70
CA LYS A 23 19.20 7.92 -0.30
C LYS A 23 17.96 7.99 0.61
N ASP A 24 17.94 8.91 1.56
CA ASP A 24 16.80 9.12 2.47
C ASP A 24 15.57 9.67 1.71
N LYS A 25 15.78 10.60 0.76
CA LYS A 25 14.72 11.07 -0.15
C LYS A 25 14.18 9.96 -1.05
N LYS A 26 15.06 9.16 -1.65
CA LYS A 26 14.68 8.02 -2.49
C LYS A 26 13.90 6.99 -1.68
N SER A 27 14.33 6.70 -0.44
CA SER A 27 13.60 5.80 0.46
C SER A 27 12.24 6.36 0.85
N ALA A 28 12.12 7.66 1.13
CA ALA A 28 10.84 8.30 1.47
C ALA A 28 9.86 8.26 0.29
N TYR A 29 10.34 8.52 -0.94
CA TYR A 29 9.55 8.39 -2.17
C TYR A 29 9.11 6.94 -2.42
N LEU A 30 10.00 5.99 -2.13
CA LEU A 30 9.69 4.56 -2.22
C LEU A 30 8.60 4.17 -1.22
N TYR A 31 8.65 4.69 0.00
CA TYR A 31 7.60 4.49 0.98
C TYR A 31 6.31 5.20 0.61
N SER A 32 6.33 6.39 0.02
CA SER A 32 5.09 7.03 -0.45
C SER A 32 4.44 6.24 -1.60
N LEU A 33 5.26 5.65 -2.48
CA LEU A 33 4.78 4.81 -3.58
C LEU A 33 4.22 3.48 -3.07
N LEU A 34 4.93 2.82 -2.15
CA LEU A 34 4.55 1.52 -1.60
C LEU A 34 3.47 1.60 -0.52
N LEU A 35 3.36 2.71 0.19
CA LEU A 35 2.32 2.92 1.20
C LEU A 35 1.13 3.69 0.60
N GLU A 36 1.20 3.97 -0.71
CA GLU A 36 0.20 4.65 -1.54
C GLU A 36 -0.40 5.88 -0.87
N THR A 37 0.51 6.75 -0.50
CA THR A 37 0.21 7.94 0.29
C THR A 37 -0.18 9.05 -0.67
N VAL A 38 -1.29 9.72 -0.41
CA VAL A 38 -1.59 11.00 -1.06
C VAL A 38 -0.51 11.99 -0.62
N ASP A 39 0.34 12.47 -1.55
CA ASP A 39 1.30 13.54 -1.24
C ASP A 39 0.51 14.84 -1.05
N LEU A 40 0.41 15.26 0.21
CA LEU A 40 -0.54 16.29 0.66
C LEU A 40 0.07 17.68 0.78
N LYS A 41 1.31 17.88 0.31
CA LYS A 41 2.08 19.06 0.69
C LYS A 41 1.56 20.40 0.19
N ASP A 42 0.64 20.46 -0.77
CA ASP A 42 0.38 21.74 -1.45
C ASP A 42 -1.10 22.11 -1.72
N TYR A 43 -2.11 21.56 -1.05
CA TYR A 43 -3.50 21.92 -1.42
C TYR A 43 -4.49 22.08 -0.26
N GLU A 44 -4.56 23.32 0.23
CA GLU A 44 -5.71 23.93 0.90
C GLU A 44 -6.60 24.64 -0.13
N ASN A 45 -7.92 24.49 0.02
CA ASN A 45 -8.97 25.16 -0.76
C ASN A 45 -9.06 24.82 -2.25
N GLN A 46 -10.00 23.93 -2.58
CA GLN A 46 -10.90 24.18 -3.73
C GLN A 46 -12.23 23.44 -3.56
N SER A 47 -13.28 24.22 -3.31
CA SER A 47 -14.68 23.83 -3.51
C SER A 47 -14.92 23.71 -5.01
N ILE A 48 -14.80 22.51 -5.57
CA ILE A 48 -15.17 22.24 -6.95
C ILE A 48 -15.83 20.86 -6.94
N LEU A 49 -17.07 20.78 -7.44
CA LEU A 49 -17.67 19.51 -7.86
C LEU A 49 -16.65 18.83 -8.78
N SER A 50 -15.88 17.89 -8.23
CA SER A 50 -14.70 17.35 -8.91
C SER A 50 -15.13 16.82 -10.27
N LYS A 51 -14.29 16.98 -11.30
CA LYS A 51 -14.42 16.27 -12.58
C LYS A 51 -14.78 14.79 -12.39
N TYR A 52 -14.35 14.22 -11.26
CA TYR A 52 -14.56 12.84 -10.82
C TYR A 52 -15.76 12.65 -9.87
N SER A 53 -16.77 13.51 -9.92
CA SER A 53 -17.90 13.50 -8.96
C SER A 53 -18.72 12.21 -9.04
N VAL A 54 -18.87 11.63 -10.24
CA VAL A 54 -19.55 10.34 -10.45
C VAL A 54 -18.73 9.21 -9.83
N GLU A 55 -17.42 9.19 -10.05
CA GLU A 55 -16.50 8.21 -9.48
C GLU A 55 -16.49 8.29 -7.95
N VAL A 56 -16.41 9.51 -7.39
CA VAL A 56 -16.48 9.74 -5.94
C VAL A 56 -17.82 9.29 -5.36
N HIS A 57 -18.93 9.53 -6.06
CA HIS A 57 -20.24 9.06 -5.62
C HIS A 57 -20.31 7.52 -5.60
N ASN A 58 -19.84 6.87 -6.67
CA ASN A 58 -19.80 5.41 -6.77
C ASN A 58 -18.90 4.78 -5.69
N ILE A 59 -17.72 5.36 -5.44
CA ILE A 59 -16.81 4.95 -4.37
C ILE A 59 -17.44 5.17 -3.00
N THR A 60 -18.19 6.27 -2.80
CA THR A 60 -18.91 6.57 -1.56
C THR A 60 -19.93 5.48 -1.25
N ILE A 61 -20.77 5.12 -2.23
CA ILE A 61 -21.74 4.04 -2.08
C ILE A 61 -21.02 2.72 -1.73
N ALA A 62 -20.01 2.36 -2.52
CA ALA A 62 -19.30 1.10 -2.34
C ALA A 62 -18.62 1.00 -0.97
N CYS A 63 -17.86 2.02 -0.56
CA CYS A 63 -17.19 2.04 0.74
C CYS A 63 -18.19 2.03 1.91
N THR A 64 -19.35 2.66 1.75
CA THR A 64 -20.43 2.64 2.76
C THR A 64 -21.02 1.23 2.91
N VAL A 65 -21.20 0.51 1.80
CA VAL A 65 -21.70 -0.88 1.84
C VAL A 65 -20.62 -1.83 2.39
N LEU A 66 -19.37 -1.66 1.97
CA LEU A 66 -18.21 -2.43 2.45
C LEU A 66 -18.00 -2.26 3.96
N SER A 67 -18.14 -1.04 4.49
CA SER A 67 -18.00 -0.77 5.94
C SER A 67 -19.12 -1.38 6.79
N GLN A 68 -20.21 -1.82 6.16
CA GLN A 68 -21.32 -2.47 6.85
C GLN A 68 -21.27 -4.00 6.75
N ALA A 69 -20.30 -4.58 6.04
CA ALA A 69 -20.15 -6.03 5.93
C ALA A 69 -19.93 -6.65 7.33
N ARG A 70 -20.82 -7.57 7.72
CA ARG A 70 -20.79 -8.25 9.02
C ARG A 70 -20.19 -9.65 8.96
N SER A 71 -20.08 -10.23 7.76
CA SER A 71 -19.37 -11.48 7.50
C SER A 71 -18.37 -11.32 6.37
N VAL A 72 -17.33 -12.16 6.38
CA VAL A 72 -16.38 -12.27 5.27
C VAL A 72 -17.11 -12.65 3.98
N ASN A 73 -18.18 -13.42 4.08
CA ASN A 73 -19.00 -13.79 2.93
C ASN A 73 -19.62 -12.56 2.25
N GLN A 74 -20.25 -11.66 3.03
CA GLN A 74 -20.77 -10.39 2.52
C GLN A 74 -19.65 -9.55 1.90
N LEU A 75 -18.48 -9.52 2.55
CA LEU A 75 -17.33 -8.80 2.03
C LEU A 75 -16.89 -9.34 0.66
N ILE A 76 -16.85 -10.67 0.47
CA ILE A 76 -16.54 -11.30 -0.82
C ILE A 76 -17.57 -10.91 -1.88
N ASP A 77 -18.87 -10.90 -1.56
CA ASP A 77 -19.93 -10.51 -2.50
C ASP A 77 -19.80 -9.07 -2.96
N ILE A 78 -19.60 -8.16 -2.00
CA ILE A 78 -19.49 -6.73 -2.28
C ILE A 78 -18.20 -6.47 -3.08
N THR A 79 -17.04 -6.92 -2.59
CA THR A 79 -15.75 -6.75 -3.30
C THR A 79 -15.75 -7.41 -4.68
N GLY A 80 -16.42 -8.55 -4.83
CA GLY A 80 -16.59 -9.24 -6.11
C GLY A 80 -17.51 -8.50 -7.08
N SER A 81 -18.45 -7.69 -6.59
CA SER A 81 -19.29 -6.83 -7.45
C SER A 81 -18.57 -5.53 -7.81
N GLU A 82 -17.73 -5.02 -6.89
CA GLU A 82 -16.85 -3.88 -7.16
C GLU A 82 -15.81 -4.22 -8.24
N ILE A 83 -15.16 -5.39 -8.12
CA ILE A 83 -14.03 -5.73 -8.98
C ILE A 83 -14.44 -5.95 -10.44
N GLU A 84 -15.69 -6.32 -10.72
CA GLU A 84 -16.22 -6.48 -12.08
C GLU A 84 -16.17 -5.18 -12.90
N ARG A 85 -16.10 -4.02 -12.23
CA ARG A 85 -15.91 -2.71 -12.86
C ARG A 85 -14.46 -2.46 -13.31
N TYR A 86 -13.55 -3.36 -12.95
CA TYR A 86 -12.10 -3.28 -13.20
C TYR A 86 -11.68 -4.43 -14.10
N PRO A 87 -11.92 -4.36 -15.42
CA PRO A 87 -11.50 -5.41 -16.33
C PRO A 87 -9.97 -5.56 -16.31
N LEU A 88 -9.44 -6.69 -16.81
CA LEU A 88 -7.99 -6.93 -16.84
C LEU A 88 -7.17 -5.79 -17.47
N LYS A 89 -7.75 -5.04 -18.41
CA LYS A 89 -7.13 -3.84 -19.00
C LYS A 89 -6.86 -2.74 -17.95
N ALA A 90 -7.75 -2.55 -16.98
CA ALA A 90 -7.57 -1.63 -15.87
C ALA A 90 -6.36 -2.01 -15.00
N LEU A 91 -6.17 -3.32 -14.75
CA LEU A 91 -5.00 -3.81 -13.99
C LEU A 91 -3.69 -3.49 -14.72
N THR A 92 -3.68 -3.60 -16.05
CA THR A 92 -2.51 -3.24 -16.87
C THR A 92 -2.25 -1.73 -16.85
N VAL A 93 -3.30 -0.89 -16.89
CA VAL A 93 -3.15 0.58 -16.76
C VAL A 93 -2.50 0.93 -15.43
N PHE A 94 -3.01 0.38 -14.32
CA PHE A 94 -2.41 0.57 -13.00
C PHE A 94 -0.93 0.16 -12.99
N LEU A 95 -0.59 -1.00 -13.57
CA LEU A 95 0.78 -1.49 -13.59
C LEU A 95 1.72 -0.58 -14.39
N ASN A 96 1.22 0.03 -15.47
CA ASN A 96 1.99 0.99 -16.26
C ASN A 96 2.21 2.29 -15.50
N GLU A 97 1.18 2.84 -14.85
CA GLU A 97 1.30 4.03 -13.98
C GLU A 97 2.33 3.81 -12.86
N LEU A 98 2.34 2.60 -12.28
CA LEU A 98 3.34 2.22 -11.29
C LEU A 98 4.74 2.12 -11.91
N SER A 99 4.86 1.57 -13.12
CA SER A 99 6.13 1.46 -13.84
C SER A 99 6.75 2.82 -14.13
N GLU A 100 5.95 3.79 -14.55
CA GLU A 100 6.38 5.18 -14.78
C GLU A 100 6.89 5.81 -13.48
N LYS A 101 6.14 5.67 -12.38
CA LYS A 101 6.57 6.15 -11.05
C LYS A 101 7.83 5.44 -10.54
N ALA A 102 8.08 4.21 -10.99
CA ALA A 102 9.22 3.40 -10.60
C ALA A 102 10.49 3.67 -11.44
N GLU A 103 10.45 4.56 -12.44
CA GLU A 103 11.61 4.86 -13.32
C GLU A 103 12.82 5.42 -12.56
N ALA A 104 12.62 6.06 -11.42
CA ALA A 104 13.70 6.58 -10.59
C ALA A 104 14.50 5.47 -9.85
N PHE A 105 14.03 4.22 -9.87
CA PHE A 105 14.67 3.09 -9.19
C PHE A 105 15.65 2.36 -10.11
N ASP A 106 16.61 1.64 -9.50
CA ASP A 106 17.46 0.76 -10.29
C ASP A 106 16.64 -0.35 -10.93
N GLU A 107 17.08 -0.81 -12.10
CA GLU A 107 16.34 -1.78 -12.91
C GLU A 107 16.08 -3.11 -12.17
N VAL A 108 17.00 -3.55 -11.30
CA VAL A 108 16.80 -4.78 -10.52
C VAL A 108 15.65 -4.62 -9.54
N TYR A 109 15.64 -3.52 -8.77
CA TYR A 109 14.58 -3.21 -7.83
C TYR A 109 13.24 -2.98 -8.53
N LYS A 110 13.22 -2.16 -9.59
CA LYS A 110 12.04 -1.87 -10.41
C LYS A 110 11.39 -3.15 -10.93
N ASN A 111 12.17 -4.04 -11.54
CA ASN A 111 11.65 -5.30 -12.08
C ASN A 111 11.09 -6.21 -10.98
N LYS A 112 11.75 -6.29 -9.82
CA LYS A 112 11.23 -7.05 -8.67
C LYS A 112 9.92 -6.44 -8.15
N LEU A 113 9.85 -5.12 -8.03
CA LEU A 113 8.67 -4.38 -7.59
C LEU A 113 7.48 -4.62 -8.51
N LEU A 114 7.64 -4.39 -9.82
CA LEU A 114 6.57 -4.53 -10.81
C LEU A 114 6.10 -5.98 -10.93
N LYS A 115 7.00 -6.96 -10.82
CA LYS A 115 6.61 -8.37 -10.73
C LYS A 115 5.68 -8.63 -9.54
N LYS A 116 6.01 -8.09 -8.36
CA LYS A 116 5.21 -8.30 -7.16
C LYS A 116 3.89 -7.53 -7.16
N TYR A 117 3.85 -6.34 -7.74
CA TYR A 117 2.57 -5.68 -7.97
C TYR A 117 1.70 -6.41 -8.99
N ARG A 118 2.29 -6.98 -10.05
CA ARG A 118 1.54 -7.82 -10.98
C ARG A 118 0.91 -9.02 -10.27
N GLU A 119 1.67 -9.73 -9.44
CA GLU A 119 1.14 -10.81 -8.58
C GLU A 119 0.00 -10.27 -7.70
N GLN A 120 0.20 -9.13 -7.02
CA GLN A 120 -0.83 -8.51 -6.18
C GLN A 120 -2.10 -8.17 -6.96
N LEU A 121 -1.99 -7.57 -8.14
CA LEU A 121 -3.14 -7.11 -8.92
C LEU A 121 -3.90 -8.30 -9.52
N PHE A 122 -3.22 -9.13 -10.29
CA PHE A 122 -3.86 -10.16 -11.10
C PHE A 122 -4.27 -11.36 -10.25
N ASP A 123 -3.42 -11.84 -9.33
CA ASP A 123 -3.77 -13.02 -8.53
C ASP A 123 -4.88 -12.69 -7.54
N THR A 124 -4.87 -11.48 -6.95
CA THR A 124 -5.94 -11.06 -6.04
C THR A 124 -7.25 -10.84 -6.79
N HIS A 125 -7.23 -10.16 -7.93
CA HIS A 125 -8.42 -10.02 -8.78
C HIS A 125 -8.99 -11.41 -9.12
N HIS A 126 -8.15 -12.34 -9.57
CA HIS A 126 -8.58 -13.69 -9.91
C HIS A 126 -9.16 -14.45 -8.70
N LYS A 127 -8.53 -14.33 -7.52
CA LYS A 127 -9.03 -14.92 -6.27
C LYS A 127 -10.40 -14.37 -5.88
N ILE A 128 -10.63 -13.05 -6.02
CA ILE A 128 -11.93 -12.44 -5.77
C ILE A 128 -13.00 -13.08 -6.66
N MET A 129 -12.75 -13.16 -7.98
CA MET A 129 -13.69 -13.75 -8.92
C MET A 129 -13.99 -15.23 -8.63
N ILE A 130 -12.95 -16.02 -8.29
CA ILE A 130 -13.15 -17.43 -7.90
C ILE A 130 -14.00 -17.53 -6.64
N LEU A 131 -13.71 -16.73 -5.60
CA LEU A 131 -14.44 -16.81 -4.34
C LEU A 131 -15.86 -16.26 -4.46
N LYS A 132 -16.10 -15.25 -5.30
CA LYS A 132 -17.45 -14.79 -5.63
C LYS A 132 -18.31 -15.93 -6.18
N GLU A 133 -17.77 -16.70 -7.12
CA GLU A 133 -18.53 -17.72 -7.84
C GLU A 133 -18.58 -19.08 -7.15
N LYS A 134 -17.47 -19.50 -6.52
CA LYS A 134 -17.24 -20.91 -6.16
C LYS A 134 -17.06 -21.18 -4.68
N ARG A 135 -17.12 -20.16 -3.81
CA ARG A 135 -16.95 -20.38 -2.37
C ARG A 135 -18.11 -21.19 -1.79
N LYS A 136 -17.83 -21.94 -0.73
CA LYS A 136 -18.87 -22.44 0.16
C LYS A 136 -19.21 -21.35 1.15
N TYR A 137 -20.46 -20.88 1.14
CA TYR A 137 -20.91 -19.76 1.98
C TYR A 137 -20.61 -19.97 3.47
N SER A 138 -20.79 -21.21 3.96
CA SER A 138 -20.54 -21.62 5.35
C SER A 138 -19.13 -21.33 5.84
N ASP A 139 -18.14 -21.34 4.95
CA ASP A 139 -16.72 -21.26 5.31
C ASP A 139 -16.30 -19.80 5.60
N TYR A 140 -17.17 -18.82 5.29
CA TYR A 140 -16.86 -17.39 5.36
C TYR A 140 -17.84 -16.59 6.24
N LEU A 141 -18.48 -17.25 7.21
CA LEU A 141 -19.42 -16.59 8.14
C LEU A 141 -18.73 -15.75 9.23
N SER A 142 -17.42 -15.88 9.39
CA SER A 142 -16.65 -15.10 10.37
C SER A 142 -16.71 -13.60 10.11
N SER A 143 -16.48 -12.79 11.15
CA SER A 143 -16.39 -11.34 11.00
C SER A 143 -15.17 -10.93 10.14
N PRO A 144 -15.30 -9.90 9.28
CA PRO A 144 -14.16 -9.28 8.58
C PRO A 144 -13.07 -8.79 9.54
N GLY A 145 -13.44 -8.48 10.79
CA GLY A 145 -12.54 -8.04 11.86
C GLY A 145 -12.76 -6.57 12.23
N LYS A 146 -12.36 -6.20 13.45
CA LYS A 146 -12.70 -4.91 14.08
C LYS A 146 -12.26 -3.66 13.29
N LYS A 147 -11.20 -3.77 12.48
CA LYS A 147 -10.63 -2.65 11.71
C LYS A 147 -11.19 -2.54 10.27
N SER A 148 -12.08 -3.44 9.87
CA SER A 148 -12.62 -3.47 8.49
C SER A 148 -13.41 -2.20 8.18
N ASP A 149 -14.31 -1.80 9.07
CA ASP A 149 -15.18 -0.64 8.89
C ASP A 149 -14.33 0.65 8.74
N ASP A 150 -13.38 0.86 9.65
CA ASP A 150 -12.43 1.98 9.62
C ASP A 150 -11.57 2.01 8.37
N TYR A 151 -11.18 0.83 7.84
CA TYR A 151 -10.42 0.74 6.61
C TYR A 151 -11.22 1.32 5.44
N TRP A 152 -12.47 0.90 5.26
CA TRP A 152 -13.29 1.36 4.15
C TRP A 152 -13.63 2.86 4.25
N LEU A 153 -13.75 3.39 5.48
CA LEU A 153 -13.88 4.83 5.70
C LEU A 153 -12.60 5.59 5.34
N MET A 154 -11.43 5.04 5.68
CA MET A 154 -10.14 5.59 5.27
C MET A 154 -10.01 5.61 3.74
N VAL A 155 -10.37 4.53 3.05
CA VAL A 155 -10.35 4.43 1.57
C VAL A 155 -11.24 5.50 0.94
N LEU A 156 -12.45 5.69 1.47
CA LEU A 156 -13.36 6.74 1.00
C LEU A 156 -12.71 8.12 1.07
N GLU A 157 -12.10 8.46 2.20
CA GLU A 157 -11.46 9.77 2.40
C GLU A 157 -10.25 9.94 1.48
N ALA A 158 -9.41 8.90 1.35
CA ALA A 158 -8.27 8.90 0.44
C ALA A 158 -8.70 9.17 -1.02
N CYS A 159 -9.75 8.48 -1.48
CA CYS A 159 -10.26 8.64 -2.84
C CYS A 159 -10.92 10.00 -3.07
N LYS A 160 -11.67 10.54 -2.08
CA LYS A 160 -12.21 11.90 -2.15
C LYS A 160 -11.11 12.94 -2.28
N LYS A 161 -10.04 12.79 -1.49
CA LYS A 161 -8.91 13.71 -1.55
C LYS A 161 -8.14 13.60 -2.87
N LYS A 162 -7.93 12.38 -3.38
CA LYS A 162 -7.31 12.11 -4.69
C LYS A 162 -8.10 12.76 -5.82
N ALA A 163 -9.43 12.63 -5.80
CA ALA A 163 -10.35 13.22 -6.76
C ALA A 163 -10.30 14.75 -6.86
N CYS A 164 -9.72 15.45 -5.88
CA CYS A 164 -9.50 16.90 -5.98
C CYS A 164 -8.48 17.27 -7.06
N TYR A 165 -7.60 16.34 -7.47
CA TYR A 165 -6.51 16.64 -8.40
C TYR A 165 -6.26 15.57 -9.47
N GLU A 166 -6.73 14.34 -9.29
CA GLU A 166 -6.54 13.24 -10.24
C GLU A 166 -7.65 12.19 -10.12
N ASP A 167 -7.78 11.33 -11.13
CA ASP A 167 -8.71 10.21 -11.10
C ASP A 167 -8.39 9.27 -9.92
N PRO A 168 -9.34 8.98 -9.00
CA PRO A 168 -9.12 8.04 -7.91
C PRO A 168 -9.19 6.57 -8.33
N TYR A 169 -9.48 6.26 -9.60
CA TYR A 169 -9.75 4.90 -10.09
C TYR A 169 -8.65 3.89 -9.73
N SER A 170 -7.39 4.19 -10.03
CA SER A 170 -6.24 3.32 -9.72
C SER A 170 -6.03 3.15 -8.21
N LEU A 171 -6.15 4.25 -7.46
CA LEU A 171 -6.01 4.24 -6.00
C LEU A 171 -7.09 3.37 -5.33
N TYR A 172 -8.35 3.52 -5.76
CA TYR A 172 -9.45 2.72 -5.25
C TYR A 172 -9.28 1.24 -5.60
N LEU A 173 -8.85 0.91 -6.83
CA LEU A 173 -8.54 -0.47 -7.21
C LEU A 173 -7.49 -1.09 -6.29
N HIS A 174 -6.39 -0.39 -6.01
CA HIS A 174 -5.38 -0.88 -5.08
C HIS A 174 -5.97 -1.16 -3.70
N TYR A 175 -6.70 -0.19 -3.13
CA TYR A 175 -7.30 -0.34 -1.82
C TYR A 175 -8.35 -1.45 -1.76
N LEU A 176 -9.13 -1.65 -2.83
CA LEU A 176 -10.11 -2.73 -2.91
C LEU A 176 -9.42 -4.09 -2.82
N LEU A 177 -8.35 -4.28 -3.60
CA LEU A 177 -7.56 -5.51 -3.60
C LEU A 177 -6.86 -5.73 -2.25
N ALA A 178 -6.21 -4.71 -1.70
CA ALA A 178 -5.55 -4.79 -0.40
C ALA A 178 -6.54 -5.11 0.73
N GLY A 179 -7.71 -4.47 0.74
CA GLY A 179 -8.77 -4.69 1.72
C GLY A 179 -9.32 -6.11 1.67
N PHE A 180 -9.55 -6.63 0.47
CA PHE A 180 -9.93 -8.03 0.28
C PHE A 180 -8.90 -8.99 0.88
N ARG A 181 -7.61 -8.78 0.60
CA ARG A 181 -6.54 -9.63 1.17
C ARG A 181 -6.51 -9.57 2.69
N MET A 182 -6.61 -8.37 3.26
CA MET A 182 -6.54 -8.17 4.70
C MET A 182 -7.74 -8.75 5.45
N PHE A 183 -8.95 -8.53 4.95
CA PHE A 183 -10.16 -8.82 5.72
C PHE A 183 -10.87 -10.10 5.29
N ALA A 184 -10.77 -10.50 4.01
CA ALA A 184 -11.32 -11.77 3.53
C ALA A 184 -10.31 -12.91 3.64
N LEU A 185 -9.06 -12.71 3.19
CA LEU A 185 -8.04 -13.77 3.20
C LEU A 185 -7.20 -13.82 4.48
N LYS A 186 -7.29 -12.79 5.33
CA LYS A 186 -6.41 -12.60 6.52
C LYS A 186 -4.91 -12.58 6.16
N GLU A 187 -4.59 -12.13 4.96
CA GLU A 187 -3.24 -11.95 4.45
C GLU A 187 -2.79 -10.48 4.57
N PRO A 188 -1.49 -10.15 4.46
CA PRO A 188 -1.04 -8.76 4.43
C PRO A 188 -1.64 -8.01 3.23
N GLY A 189 -1.74 -6.68 3.28
CA GLY A 189 -2.18 -5.89 2.12
C GLY A 189 -1.24 -6.06 0.92
N HIS A 190 0.07 -6.00 1.17
CA HIS A 190 1.13 -6.30 0.19
C HIS A 190 1.44 -7.79 0.07
N VAL A 191 1.75 -8.29 -1.12
CA VAL A 191 2.01 -9.73 -1.32
C VAL A 191 3.34 -10.18 -0.71
N ILE A 192 3.47 -11.47 -0.44
CA ILE A 192 4.72 -12.07 0.04
C ILE A 192 5.84 -11.82 -0.99
N GLY A 193 7.00 -11.40 -0.50
CA GLY A 193 8.16 -11.01 -1.30
C GLY A 193 8.05 -9.61 -1.90
N MET A 194 7.01 -8.82 -1.57
CA MET A 194 6.95 -7.40 -1.95
C MET A 194 8.17 -6.68 -1.38
N PRO A 195 9.03 -6.08 -2.23
CA PRO A 195 10.23 -5.42 -1.76
C PRO A 195 9.90 -4.06 -1.15
N PHE A 196 10.60 -3.76 -0.06
CA PHE A 196 10.70 -2.46 0.59
C PHE A 196 12.20 -2.12 0.74
N PRO A 197 12.55 -0.86 1.01
CA PRO A 197 13.95 -0.48 1.25
C PRO A 197 14.63 -1.30 2.37
N ASP A 198 13.88 -1.70 3.40
CA ASP A 198 14.39 -2.40 4.58
C ASP A 198 14.21 -3.93 4.55
N GLY A 199 13.77 -4.50 3.43
CA GLY A 199 13.54 -5.94 3.29
C GLY A 199 12.30 -6.26 2.48
N GLU A 200 11.71 -7.42 2.68
CA GLU A 200 10.49 -7.83 1.97
C GLU A 200 9.43 -8.39 2.90
N VAL A 201 8.19 -8.49 2.42
CA VAL A 201 7.11 -9.13 3.19
C VAL A 201 7.37 -10.63 3.27
N GLU A 202 7.44 -11.16 4.48
CA GLU A 202 7.75 -12.57 4.74
C GLU A 202 6.55 -13.28 5.38
N LYS A 203 6.43 -14.58 5.14
CA LYS A 203 5.56 -15.50 5.90
C LYS A 203 6.43 -16.42 6.74
N ARG A 204 6.22 -16.46 8.05
CA ARG A 204 7.00 -17.31 8.98
C ARG A 204 6.09 -18.20 9.81
N GLY A 205 5.95 -19.46 9.39
CA GLY A 205 5.14 -20.47 10.08
C GLY A 205 3.66 -20.07 10.27
N ALA A 206 2.81 -21.03 10.62
CA ALA A 206 1.47 -20.82 11.20
C ALA A 206 0.59 -19.62 10.70
N GLY A 207 0.70 -19.22 9.43
CA GLY A 207 -0.01 -18.04 8.90
C GLY A 207 0.46 -16.68 9.44
N VAL A 208 1.62 -16.58 10.09
CA VAL A 208 2.15 -15.29 10.59
C VAL A 208 2.95 -14.60 9.51
N PHE A 209 2.67 -13.31 9.31
CA PHE A 209 3.33 -12.48 8.31
C PHE A 209 4.12 -11.36 8.97
N TYR A 210 5.23 -10.99 8.35
CA TYR A 210 6.12 -9.92 8.79
C TYR A 210 6.31 -8.91 7.66
N CYS A 211 6.16 -7.63 7.97
CA CYS A 211 6.34 -6.54 7.03
C CYS A 211 7.39 -5.57 7.58
N PRO A 212 8.45 -5.24 6.80
CA PRO A 212 9.49 -4.30 7.21
C PRO A 212 9.00 -2.84 7.22
N ALA A 213 7.82 -2.55 6.67
CA ALA A 213 7.23 -1.22 6.63
C ALA A 213 6.13 -1.00 7.68
N LYS A 214 5.93 -1.96 8.59
CA LYS A 214 4.77 -1.96 9.49
C LYS A 214 4.75 -0.76 10.45
N ASP A 215 5.91 -0.36 10.98
CA ASP A 215 6.11 0.78 11.88
C ASP A 215 6.14 2.14 11.15
N LYS A 216 6.27 2.14 9.83
CA LYS A 216 6.31 3.36 9.02
C LYS A 216 4.93 3.90 8.69
N GLY A 217 3.89 3.08 8.81
CA GLY A 217 2.51 3.46 8.45
C GLY A 217 1.98 4.71 9.13
N GLU A 218 2.39 4.98 10.37
CA GLU A 218 1.93 6.16 11.13
C GLU A 218 2.43 7.49 10.54
N LYS A 219 3.52 7.45 9.76
CA LYS A 219 4.11 8.64 9.13
C LYS A 219 3.37 9.07 7.87
N TYR A 220 2.42 8.27 7.41
CA TYR A 220 1.83 8.41 6.09
C TYR A 220 0.30 8.34 6.15
N GLN A 221 -0.35 9.43 5.75
CA GLN A 221 -1.81 9.48 5.68
C GLN A 221 -2.34 8.46 4.68
N TYR A 222 -3.47 7.84 5.03
CA TYR A 222 -4.15 6.80 4.26
C TYR A 222 -3.37 5.48 4.10
N SER A 223 -2.28 5.28 4.86
CA SER A 223 -1.52 4.03 4.75
C SER A 223 -2.35 2.80 5.16
N ILE A 224 -2.30 1.75 4.33
CA ILE A 224 -2.87 0.44 4.67
C ILE A 224 -2.16 -0.24 5.85
N CYS A 225 -0.96 0.21 6.23
CA CYS A 225 -0.16 -0.43 7.29
C CYS A 225 -0.88 -0.48 8.65
N SER A 226 -1.70 0.51 8.98
CA SER A 226 -2.48 0.55 10.23
C SER A 226 -3.53 -0.56 10.33
N PHE A 227 -3.93 -1.10 9.19
CA PHE A 227 -4.97 -2.13 9.03
C PHE A 227 -4.39 -3.52 8.76
N CYS A 228 -3.18 -3.58 8.17
CA CYS A 228 -2.52 -4.80 7.77
C CYS A 228 -2.27 -5.78 8.93
N PRO A 229 -2.60 -7.08 8.80
CA PRO A 229 -2.36 -8.08 9.85
C PRO A 229 -0.89 -8.46 10.04
N ALA A 230 0.02 -8.02 9.15
CA ALA A 230 1.44 -8.29 9.29
C ALA A 230 2.04 -7.63 10.55
N LYS A 231 2.96 -8.34 11.18
CA LYS A 231 3.77 -7.86 12.32
C LYS A 231 5.02 -7.12 11.82
N ILE A 232 5.66 -6.37 12.71
CA ILE A 232 6.97 -5.73 12.42
C ILE A 232 8.01 -6.83 12.26
N ALA A 233 8.80 -6.78 11.18
CA ALA A 233 9.88 -7.73 10.93
C ALA A 233 10.90 -7.76 12.08
N GLU A 234 11.21 -8.95 12.60
CA GLU A 234 12.14 -9.11 13.75
C GLU A 234 13.54 -8.54 13.50
N SER A 235 14.00 -8.46 12.25
CA SER A 235 15.27 -7.85 11.87
C SER A 235 15.37 -6.37 12.26
N LEU A 236 14.23 -5.69 12.45
CA LEU A 236 14.14 -4.31 12.93
C LEU A 236 14.06 -4.22 14.46
N LEU A 237 13.59 -5.26 15.16
CA LEU A 237 13.57 -5.30 16.63
C LEU A 237 14.98 -5.37 17.23
N LYS A 238 15.91 -6.08 16.56
CA LYS A 238 17.31 -6.19 17.02
C LYS A 238 18.11 -4.89 16.84
N LYS A 239 17.83 -4.11 15.79
CA LYS A 239 18.52 -2.82 15.53
C LYS A 239 18.10 -1.70 16.48
N ASN A 240 16.91 -1.77 17.08
CA ASN A 240 16.46 -0.77 18.05
C ASN A 240 16.99 -1.07 19.45
N GLN A 241 17.23 -2.34 19.81
CA GLN A 241 17.84 -2.71 21.09
C GLN A 241 19.34 -2.31 21.17
N GLU A 242 20.05 -2.27 20.05
CA GLU A 242 21.44 -1.80 19.97
C GLU A 242 21.57 -0.27 19.90
N LYS A 243 20.48 0.47 19.60
CA LYS A 243 20.49 1.94 19.55
C LYS A 243 20.12 2.63 20.86
N ASP A 244 19.44 1.91 21.76
CA ASP A 244 19.10 2.41 23.10
C ASP A 244 20.12 1.99 24.17
N SER A 245 21.26 1.41 23.75
CA SER A 245 22.36 0.96 24.61
C SER A 245 23.69 1.69 24.40
N ASP A 246 23.71 2.76 23.59
CA ASP A 246 24.85 3.67 23.38
C ASP A 246 24.57 5.10 23.88
#